data_AF-A0A2T5K3M3-F1
#
_entry.id   AF-A0A2T5K3M3-F1
#
_cell.length_a   1.000
_cell.length_b   1.000
_cell.length_c   1.000
_cell.angle_alpha   90.00
_cell.angle_beta   90.00
_cell.angle_gamma   90.00
#
_symmetry.space_group_name_H-M   'P 1'
#
loop_
_entity.id
_entity.type
_entity.pdbx_description
1 polymer ?
#
loop_
_entity_poly.entity_id
_entity_poly.type
_entity_poly.pdbx_seq_one_letter_code
_entity_poly.pdbx_strand_id
1 'polypeptide(L)'
;MTQEIDEQILDTLENGVKTALQVMELMVVAIGRHSQEAADAVDDLVNTGRARLVLQADVNGLELFAVGTDNKVIGGPLLAYRRGENKVCH
;
A
#
# COMPACT_ATOMS: atom_id res chain seq x y z
N MET A 1 -25.95 4.73 22.06
CA MET A 1 -26.42 5.03 20.69
C MET A 1 -25.31 4.59 19.74
N THR A 2 -25.33 3.34 19.31
CA THR A 2 -24.49 2.88 18.20
C THR A 2 -25.09 3.50 16.94
N GLN A 3 -24.37 4.42 16.30
CA GLN A 3 -24.74 4.89 14.98
C GLN A 3 -24.63 3.68 14.05
N GLU A 4 -25.76 3.13 13.65
CA GLU A 4 -25.79 2.11 12.60
C GLU A 4 -25.28 2.77 11.32
N ILE A 5 -24.15 2.27 10.83
CA ILE A 5 -23.58 2.69 9.56
C ILE A 5 -24.52 2.15 8.47
N ASP A 6 -24.97 3.03 7.58
CA ASP A 6 -25.81 2.68 6.43
C ASP A 6 -25.15 1.55 5.60
N GLU A 7 -25.94 0.57 5.15
CA GLU A 7 -25.47 -0.55 4.31
C GLU A 7 -24.69 -0.04 3.09
N GLN A 8 -25.11 1.08 2.48
CA GLN A 8 -24.41 1.66 1.34
C GLN A 8 -23.01 2.19 1.71
N ILE A 9 -22.86 2.69 2.94
CA ILE A 9 -21.56 3.12 3.45
C ILE A 9 -20.67 1.90 3.68
N LEU A 10 -21.20 0.81 4.24
CA LEU A 10 -20.46 -0.44 4.42
C LEU A 10 -19.98 -1.00 3.06
N ASP A 11 -20.86 -1.08 2.07
CA ASP A 11 -20.50 -1.52 0.71
C ASP A 11 -19.39 -0.65 0.11
N THR A 12 -19.48 0.66 0.29
CA THR A 12 -18.46 1.60 -0.19
C THR A 12 -17.13 1.37 0.50
N LEU A 13 -17.12 1.15 1.82
CA LEU A 13 -15.92 0.86 2.58
C LEU A 13 -15.29 -0.47 2.17
N GLU A 14 -16.10 -1.52 1.97
CA GLU A 14 -15.61 -2.82 1.49
C GLU A 14 -14.97 -2.71 0.10
N ASN A 15 -15.61 -1.96 -0.80
CA ASN A 15 -15.05 -1.71 -2.13
C ASN A 15 -13.77 -0.87 -2.06
N GLY A 16 -13.70 0.09 -1.15
CA GLY A 16 -12.50 0.88 -0.87
C GLY A 16 -11.34 0.00 -0.40
N VAL A 17 -11.60 -0.94 0.51
CA VAL A 17 -10.60 -1.92 0.99
C VAL A 17 -10.11 -2.80 -0.15
N LYS A 18 -11.02 -3.38 -0.95
CA LYS A 18 -10.64 -4.21 -2.11
C LYS A 18 -9.76 -3.45 -3.10
N THR A 19 -10.13 -2.20 -3.40
CA THR A 19 -9.36 -1.33 -4.29
C THR A 19 -7.97 -1.03 -3.73
N ALA A 20 -7.87 -0.72 -2.44
CA ALA A 20 -6.59 -0.46 -1.79
C ALA A 20 -5.66 -1.69 -1.84
N LEU A 21 -6.21 -2.89 -1.61
CA LEU A 21 -5.45 -4.14 -1.71
C LEU A 21 -4.88 -4.36 -3.12
N GLN A 22 -5.71 -4.18 -4.15
CA GLN A 22 -5.27 -4.29 -5.55
C GLN A 22 -4.16 -3.29 -5.89
N VAL A 23 -4.26 -2.05 -5.39
CA VAL A 23 -3.20 -1.04 -5.59
C VAL A 23 -1.91 -1.46 -4.91
N MET A 24 -1.97 -1.98 -3.68
CA MET A 24 -0.78 -2.48 -2.97
C MET A 24 -0.13 -3.64 -3.72
N GLU A 25 -0.90 -4.61 -4.22
CA GLU A 25 -0.40 -5.73 -5.04
C GLU A 25 0.34 -5.23 -6.29
N LEU A 26 -0.24 -4.25 -7.01
CA LEU A 26 0.41 -3.65 -8.18
C LEU A 26 1.73 -2.95 -7.83
N MET A 27 1.79 -2.26 -6.69
CA MET A 27 3.02 -1.61 -6.22
C MET A 27 4.09 -2.64 -5.83
N VAL A 28 3.73 -3.76 -5.21
CA VAL A 28 4.67 -4.87 -4.93
C VAL A 28 5.20 -5.48 -6.23
N VAL A 29 4.34 -5.71 -7.22
CA VAL A 29 4.76 -6.17 -8.56
C VAL A 29 5.73 -5.18 -9.21
N ALA A 30 5.47 -3.87 -9.08
CA ALA A 30 6.36 -2.84 -9.61
C ALA A 30 7.73 -2.87 -8.91
N ILE A 31 7.77 -3.04 -7.59
CA ILE A 31 9.02 -3.22 -6.84
C ILE A 31 9.81 -4.40 -7.41
N GLY A 32 9.16 -5.57 -7.58
CA GLY A 32 9.82 -6.77 -8.12
C GLY A 32 10.39 -6.60 -9.52
N ARG A 33 9.72 -5.82 -10.39
CA ARG A 33 10.24 -5.50 -11.73
C ARG A 33 11.52 -4.65 -11.70
N HIS A 34 11.70 -3.83 -10.66
CA HIS A 34 12.90 -3.00 -10.51
C HIS A 34 14.00 -3.69 -9.70
N SER A 35 13.64 -4.45 -8.67
CA SER A 35 14.55 -5.24 -7.84
C SER A 35 13.82 -6.44 -7.23
N GLN A 36 14.17 -7.64 -7.71
CA GLN A 36 13.64 -8.89 -7.15
C GLN A 36 14.02 -9.05 -5.68
N GLU A 37 15.25 -8.69 -5.29
CA GLU A 37 15.71 -8.74 -3.89
C GLU A 37 14.84 -7.88 -2.96
N ALA A 38 14.42 -6.70 -3.43
CA ALA A 38 13.54 -5.83 -2.65
C ALA A 38 12.13 -6.42 -2.51
N ALA A 39 11.61 -7.08 -3.55
CA ALA A 39 10.32 -7.76 -3.47
C ALA A 39 10.37 -8.96 -2.52
N ASP A 40 11.41 -9.78 -2.59
CA ASP A 40 11.59 -10.93 -1.71
C ASP A 40 11.68 -10.48 -0.23
N ALA A 41 12.39 -9.36 0.05
CA ALA A 41 12.46 -8.79 1.39
C ALA A 41 11.11 -8.28 1.90
N VAL A 42 10.28 -7.70 1.04
CA VAL A 42 8.91 -7.26 1.39
C VAL A 42 8.03 -8.47 1.69
N ASP A 43 8.08 -9.50 0.84
CA ASP A 43 7.33 -10.74 1.03
C ASP A 43 7.73 -11.43 2.33
N ASP A 44 9.02 -11.51 2.65
CA ASP A 44 9.50 -12.07 3.91
C ASP A 44 8.97 -11.30 5.13
N LEU A 45 9.00 -9.96 5.09
CA LEU A 45 8.51 -9.12 6.19
C LEU A 45 7.00 -9.31 6.43
N VAL A 46 6.22 -9.43 5.36
CA VAL A 46 4.76 -9.60 5.42
C VAL A 46 4.37 -11.02 5.82
N ASN A 47 4.96 -12.04 5.17
CA ASN A 47 4.63 -13.44 5.41
C ASN A 47 5.07 -13.93 6.79
N THR A 48 6.14 -13.35 7.35
CA THR A 48 6.56 -13.65 8.74
C THR A 48 5.78 -12.86 9.79
N GLY A 49 4.83 -12.01 9.38
CA GLY A 49 4.02 -11.17 10.29
C GLY A 49 4.82 -10.09 11.01
N ARG A 50 6.03 -9.78 10.55
CA ARG A 50 6.90 -8.75 11.15
C ARG A 50 6.50 -7.34 10.72
N ALA A 51 5.84 -7.22 9.57
CA ALA A 51 5.31 -5.97 9.07
C ALA A 51 3.94 -6.16 8.40
N ARG A 52 3.18 -5.07 8.34
CA ARG A 52 2.03 -4.92 7.44
C ARG A 52 2.31 -3.85 6.40
N LEU A 53 1.75 -4.01 5.21
CA LEU A 53 1.79 -2.98 4.19
C LEU A 53 0.74 -1.91 4.48
N VAL A 54 1.13 -0.65 4.34
CA VAL A 54 0.25 0.51 4.46
C VAL A 54 0.38 1.36 3.22
N LEU A 55 -0.74 1.56 2.55
CA LEU A 55 -0.87 2.51 1.45
C LEU A 55 -1.28 3.87 2.02
N GLN A 56 -0.40 4.85 1.90
CA GLN A 56 -0.70 6.25 2.18
C GLN A 56 -1.05 6.96 0.89
N ALA A 57 -2.23 7.56 0.85
CA ALA A 57 -2.69 8.36 -0.27
C ALA A 57 -2.87 9.82 0.17
N ASP A 58 -2.35 10.75 -0.64
CA ASP A 58 -2.56 12.18 -0.44
C ASP A 58 -2.84 12.88 -1.78
N VAL A 59 -2.93 14.21 -1.75
CA VAL A 59 -3.16 15.01 -2.96
C VAL A 59 -2.02 14.92 -3.97
N ASN A 60 -0.82 14.52 -3.53
CA ASN A 60 0.41 14.46 -4.31
C ASN A 60 0.66 13.06 -4.89
N GLY A 61 0.04 12.01 -4.37
CA GLY A 61 0.16 10.67 -4.93
C GLY A 61 -0.09 9.54 -3.93
N LEU A 62 0.67 8.45 -4.13
CA LEU A 62 0.55 7.20 -3.37
C LEU A 62 1.93 6.76 -2.90
N GLU A 63 2.03 6.37 -1.64
CA GLU A 63 3.26 5.81 -1.04
C GLU A 63 2.93 4.50 -0.34
N LEU A 64 3.76 3.47 -0.58
CA LEU A 64 3.66 2.18 0.08
C LEU A 64 4.72 2.08 1.16
N PHE A 65 4.32 1.72 2.38
CA PHE A 65 5.23 1.54 3.52
C PHE A 65 5.11 0.14 4.11
N ALA A 66 6.24 -0.37 4.64
CA ALA A 66 6.24 -1.45 5.61
C ALA A 66 6.13 -0.86 7.02
N VAL A 67 5.11 -1.27 7.77
CA VAL A 67 4.89 -0.84 9.16
C VAL A 67 5.05 -2.03 10.07
N GLY A 68 5.97 -1.92 11.03
CA GLY A 68 6.26 -2.96 12.02
C GLY A 68 5.14 -3.14 13.04
N THR A 69 5.26 -4.19 13.85
CA THR A 69 4.31 -4.49 14.94
C THR A 69 4.24 -3.42 16.02
N ASP A 70 5.27 -2.56 16.11
CA ASP A 70 5.32 -1.39 17.00
C ASP A 70 4.68 -0.13 16.38
N ASN A 71 4.00 -0.28 15.24
CA ASN A 71 3.41 0.80 14.44
C ASN A 71 4.42 1.82 13.89
N LYS A 72 5.71 1.48 13.84
CA LYS A 72 6.71 2.33 13.20
C LYS A 72 6.95 1.91 11.76
N VAL A 73 7.24 2.89 10.91
CA VAL A 73 7.71 2.64 9.55
C VAL A 73 9.09 1.98 9.64
N ILE A 74 9.25 0.86 8.94
CA ILE A 74 10.53 0.17 8.80
C ILE A 74 11.26 0.80 7.61
N GLY A 75 12.28 1.62 7.90
CA GLY A 75 13.01 2.35 6.87
C GLY A 75 12.22 3.55 6.32
N GLY A 76 11.84 3.49 5.04
CA GLY A 76 11.11 4.56 4.34
C GLY A 76 10.06 4.00 3.37
N PRO A 77 9.56 4.81 2.42
CA PRO A 77 8.64 4.34 1.39
C PRO A 77 9.30 3.22 0.57
N LEU A 78 8.62 2.09 0.45
CA LEU A 78 9.02 0.98 -0.42
C LEU A 78 8.87 1.37 -1.90
N LEU A 79 7.82 2.13 -2.21
CA LEU A 79 7.57 2.69 -3.51
C LEU A 79 6.71 3.94 -3.37
N ALA A 80 7.01 4.97 -4.17
CA ALA A 80 6.23 6.19 -4.24
C ALA A 80 5.84 6.48 -5.69
N TYR A 81 4.55 6.71 -5.90
CA TYR A 81 4.00 7.31 -7.11
C TYR A 81 3.68 8.77 -6.82
N ARG A 82 4.28 9.69 -7.58
CA ARG A 82 4.01 11.12 -7.51
C ARG A 82 3.20 11.57 -8.71
N ARG A 83 2.04 12.17 -8.47
CA ARG A 83 1.18 12.71 -9.51
C ARG A 83 1.88 13.90 -10.18
N GLY A 84 1.97 13.88 -11.51
CA GLY A 84 2.57 14.96 -12.30
C GLY A 84 4.08 14.82 -12.53
N GLU A 85 4.76 13.87 -11.90
CA GLU A 85 6.19 13.62 -12.15
C GLU A 85 6.45 12.57 -13.25
N ASN A 86 5.40 11.93 -13.77
CA ASN A 86 5.52 10.96 -14.87
C ASN A 86 5.87 11.66 -16.19
N LYS A 87 7.17 11.86 -16.44
CA LYS A 87 7.69 11.82 -17.80
C LYS A 87 7.63 10.37 -18.27
N VAL A 88 6.55 10.02 -18.96
CA VAL A 88 6.44 8.73 -19.65
C VAL A 88 7.58 8.69 -20.67
N CYS A 89 8.61 7.89 -20.44
CA CYS A 89 9.57 7.53 -21.48
C CYS A 89 8.83 6.62 -22.46
N HIS A 90 8.54 7.15 -23.65
CA HIS A 90 8.14 6.38 -24.82
C HIS A 90 9.32 5.57 -25.37
#